data_AF-A0A3M8W593-F1
#
_entry.id   AF-A0A3M8W593-F1
#
_cell.length_a   1.000
_cell.length_b   1.000
_cell.length_c   1.000
_cell.angle_alpha   90.00
_cell.angle_beta   90.00
_cell.angle_gamma   90.00
#
_symmetry.space_group_name_H-M   'P 1'
#
loop_
_entity.id
_entity.type
_entity.pdbx_description
1 polymer ?
#
loop_
_entity_poly.entity_id
_entity_poly.type
_entity_poly.pdbx_seq_one_letter_code
_entity_poly.pdbx_strand_id
1 'polypeptide(L)'
;GASVRDAVRTRPWARARQRAHTALGPSGWAERWALTGAPLWDVTRALTERIRTGVIEALAEGTGTERADRETAVRLALLDAVLGQHDAPWLASVADGSEDGLAGLVAVARAAGWCWPYEKAVVIAERPAELHRDEAGRLDRGDGPALAFPDGFALYAWRGMPVPAAFLDQLGELTPDRIRTEENAELRRVMLEHYGYDRYLDESGAQPVHRDETGVLWRIDLVDDEPVVMVEVVNSTPEPDGTHRTYWLRVPPRTRTAREGVAWTFGLDAETYVPERET
;
A
#
# COMPACT_ATOMS: atom_id res chain seq x y z
N GLY A 1 -9.89 -30.80 -16.10
CA GLY A 1 -9.55 -31.93 -15.22
C GLY A 1 -9.55 -31.44 -13.79
N ALA A 2 -9.44 -32.32 -12.80
CA ALA A 2 -9.35 -31.87 -11.41
C ALA A 2 -8.05 -31.08 -11.18
N SER A 3 -8.07 -30.18 -10.19
CA SER A 3 -6.85 -29.50 -9.71
C SER A 3 -5.87 -30.54 -9.18
N VAL A 4 -4.60 -30.42 -9.58
CA VAL A 4 -3.51 -31.26 -9.08
C VAL A 4 -2.58 -30.49 -8.15
N ARG A 5 -2.98 -29.29 -7.70
CA ARG A 5 -2.22 -28.43 -6.77
C ARG A 5 -1.72 -29.18 -5.55
N ASP A 6 -2.52 -30.09 -4.99
CA ASP A 6 -2.10 -30.88 -3.84
C ASP A 6 -0.88 -31.77 -4.15
N ALA A 7 -0.91 -32.45 -5.29
CA ALA A 7 0.16 -33.35 -5.73
C ALA A 7 1.42 -32.59 -6.18
N VAL A 8 1.26 -31.47 -6.89
CA VAL A 8 2.40 -30.74 -7.49
C VAL A 8 2.98 -29.64 -6.59
N ARG A 9 2.21 -29.13 -5.63
CA ARG A 9 2.62 -28.04 -4.73
C ARG A 9 2.52 -28.42 -3.26
N THR A 10 1.33 -28.74 -2.76
CA THR A 10 1.10 -28.86 -1.30
C THR A 10 1.93 -29.99 -0.67
N ARG A 11 1.86 -31.21 -1.19
CA ARG A 11 2.60 -32.36 -0.62
C ARG A 11 4.11 -32.26 -0.78
N PRO A 12 4.67 -31.88 -1.95
CA PRO A 12 6.12 -31.68 -2.08
C PRO A 12 6.63 -30.61 -1.11
N TRP A 13 5.92 -29.48 -1.00
CA TRP A 13 6.27 -28.38 -0.12
C TRP A 13 6.24 -28.77 1.36
N ALA A 14 5.18 -29.45 1.80
CA ALA A 14 5.08 -29.94 3.17
C ALA A 14 6.24 -30.88 3.53
N ARG A 15 6.62 -31.77 2.59
CA ARG A 15 7.77 -32.67 2.76
C ARG A 15 9.09 -31.91 2.85
N ALA A 16 9.32 -30.93 1.98
CA ALA A 16 10.54 -30.10 2.01
C ALA A 16 10.65 -29.29 3.31
N ARG A 17 9.57 -28.62 3.72
CA ARG A 17 9.53 -27.89 4.98
C ARG A 17 9.78 -28.81 6.19
N GLN A 18 9.18 -30.00 6.21
CA GLN A 18 9.39 -30.96 7.28
C GLN A 18 10.85 -31.42 7.35
N ARG A 19 11.47 -31.73 6.20
CA ARG A 19 12.89 -32.10 6.14
C ARG A 19 13.78 -30.97 6.67
N ALA A 20 13.59 -29.75 6.18
CA ALA A 20 14.35 -28.58 6.64
C ALA A 20 14.21 -28.38 8.15
N HIS A 21 13.00 -28.49 8.69
CA HIS A 21 12.75 -28.34 10.12
C HIS A 21 13.36 -29.48 10.95
N THR A 22 13.35 -30.72 10.45
CA THR A 22 13.99 -31.86 11.13
C THR A 22 15.52 -31.72 11.11
N ALA A 23 16.11 -31.24 10.02
CA ALA A 23 17.56 -31.09 9.88
C ALA A 23 18.13 -29.93 10.72
N LEU A 24 17.44 -28.78 10.73
CA LEU A 24 17.92 -27.55 11.38
C LEU A 24 17.49 -27.42 12.84
N GLY A 25 16.44 -28.15 13.24
CA GLY A 25 15.74 -27.91 14.50
C GLY A 25 15.06 -26.52 14.54
N PRO A 26 14.38 -26.19 15.66
CA PRO A 26 13.63 -24.93 15.77
C PRO A 26 14.49 -23.67 15.61
N SER A 27 15.65 -23.61 16.26
CA SER A 27 16.52 -22.42 16.23
C SER A 27 17.17 -22.22 14.86
N GLY A 28 17.69 -23.29 14.25
CA GLY A 28 18.29 -23.20 12.92
C GLY A 28 17.25 -22.89 11.83
N TRP A 29 16.02 -23.39 11.99
CA TRP A 29 14.91 -22.99 11.12
C TRP A 29 14.60 -21.49 11.24
N ALA A 30 14.54 -20.96 12.47
CA ALA A 30 14.28 -19.54 12.71
C ALA A 30 15.37 -18.64 12.11
N GLU A 31 16.64 -19.01 12.29
CA GLU A 31 17.79 -18.31 11.71
C GLU A 31 17.74 -18.34 10.18
N ARG A 32 17.52 -19.52 9.60
CA ARG A 32 17.40 -19.66 8.15
C ARG A 32 16.26 -18.81 7.59
N TRP A 33 15.08 -18.86 8.22
CA TRP A 33 13.94 -18.06 7.80
C TRP A 33 14.27 -16.56 7.84
N ALA A 34 14.90 -16.10 8.92
CA ALA A 34 15.32 -14.70 9.09
C ALA A 34 16.28 -14.24 8.00
N LEU A 35 17.20 -15.11 7.55
CA LEU A 35 18.17 -14.81 6.49
C LEU A 35 17.62 -14.93 5.06
N THR A 36 16.50 -15.60 4.87
CA THR A 36 15.97 -15.92 3.53
C THR A 36 14.62 -15.27 3.27
N GLY A 37 13.54 -15.90 3.70
CA GLY A 37 12.18 -15.52 3.33
C GLY A 37 11.58 -14.40 4.17
N ALA A 38 11.97 -14.27 5.45
CA ALA A 38 11.37 -13.30 6.36
C ALA A 38 11.42 -11.85 5.85
N PRO A 39 12.55 -11.34 5.31
CA PRO A 39 12.66 -9.95 4.88
C PRO A 39 11.68 -9.56 3.76
N LEU A 40 11.23 -10.53 2.96
CA LEU A 40 10.35 -10.31 1.82
C LEU A 40 8.90 -10.73 2.09
N TRP A 41 8.64 -11.41 3.21
CA TRP A 41 7.37 -12.11 3.43
C TRP A 41 6.19 -11.15 3.52
N ASP A 42 6.26 -10.12 4.37
CA ASP A 42 5.12 -9.23 4.60
C ASP A 42 4.77 -8.43 3.35
N VAL A 43 5.79 -7.90 2.67
CA VAL A 43 5.65 -7.15 1.41
C VAL A 43 5.09 -8.02 0.29
N THR A 44 5.49 -9.30 0.22
CA THR A 44 4.97 -10.25 -0.77
C THR A 44 3.54 -10.67 -0.44
N ARG A 45 3.25 -10.98 0.83
CA ARG A 45 1.92 -11.37 1.31
C ARG A 45 0.91 -10.25 1.05
N ALA A 46 1.24 -9.01 1.42
CA ALA A 46 0.38 -7.85 1.19
C ALA A 46 0.07 -7.66 -0.32
N LEU A 47 1.08 -7.81 -1.18
CA LEU A 47 0.89 -7.75 -2.63
C LEU A 47 -0.02 -8.87 -3.14
N THR A 48 0.18 -10.12 -2.70
CA THR A 48 -0.65 -11.24 -3.15
C THR A 48 -2.11 -11.10 -2.71
N GLU A 49 -2.37 -10.58 -1.52
CA GLU A 49 -3.73 -10.29 -1.08
C GLU A 49 -4.35 -9.16 -1.89
N ARG A 50 -3.59 -8.10 -2.19
CA ARG A 50 -4.09 -7.00 -3.03
C ARG A 50 -4.41 -7.46 -4.45
N ILE A 51 -3.57 -8.30 -5.06
CA ILE A 51 -3.84 -8.95 -6.36
C ILE A 51 -5.10 -9.79 -6.28
N ARG A 52 -5.25 -10.62 -5.24
CA ARG A 52 -6.44 -11.46 -5.06
C ARG A 52 -7.71 -10.62 -5.01
N THR A 53 -7.72 -9.58 -4.18
CA THR A 53 -8.85 -8.66 -4.06
C THR A 53 -9.15 -8.00 -5.41
N GLY A 54 -8.13 -7.52 -6.12
CA GLY A 54 -8.30 -6.88 -7.43
C GLY A 54 -8.86 -7.80 -8.51
N VAL A 55 -8.43 -9.06 -8.54
CA VAL A 55 -8.98 -10.07 -9.47
C VAL A 55 -10.46 -10.34 -9.17
N ILE A 56 -10.84 -10.41 -7.89
CA ILE A 56 -12.25 -10.58 -7.50
C ILE A 56 -13.06 -9.35 -7.92
N GLU A 57 -12.56 -8.14 -7.64
CA GLU A 57 -13.20 -6.87 -8.04
C GLU A 57 -13.44 -6.79 -9.54
N ALA A 58 -12.43 -7.14 -10.35
CA ALA A 58 -12.48 -7.08 -11.80
C ALA A 58 -13.38 -8.15 -12.45
N LEU A 59 -13.45 -9.35 -11.87
CA LEU A 59 -14.21 -10.46 -12.48
C LEU A 59 -15.65 -10.60 -11.95
N ALA A 60 -15.96 -9.98 -10.81
CA ALA A 60 -17.28 -10.06 -10.20
C ALA A 60 -18.14 -8.81 -10.43
N GLU A 61 -18.11 -8.26 -11.65
CA GLU A 61 -19.01 -7.18 -12.05
C GLU A 61 -20.49 -7.60 -11.95
N GLY A 62 -21.37 -6.61 -11.73
CA GLY A 62 -22.81 -6.82 -11.57
C GLY A 62 -23.32 -6.46 -10.18
N THR A 63 -24.57 -6.81 -9.88
CA THR A 63 -25.24 -6.47 -8.61
C THR A 63 -26.02 -7.66 -8.03
N GLY A 64 -26.22 -7.67 -6.71
CA GLY A 64 -27.05 -8.66 -6.03
C GLY A 64 -26.48 -10.10 -6.10
N THR A 65 -27.36 -11.08 -6.28
CA THR A 65 -27.02 -12.51 -6.24
C THR A 65 -26.03 -12.91 -7.33
N GLU A 66 -26.16 -12.37 -8.55
CA GLU A 66 -25.26 -12.71 -9.66
C GLU A 66 -23.81 -12.34 -9.35
N ARG A 67 -23.60 -11.15 -8.77
CA ARG A 67 -22.27 -10.73 -8.29
C ARG A 67 -21.75 -11.69 -7.23
N ALA A 68 -22.56 -12.05 -6.24
CA ALA A 68 -22.14 -12.95 -5.15
C ALA A 68 -21.72 -14.34 -5.68
N ASP A 69 -22.44 -14.86 -6.67
CA ASP A 69 -22.12 -16.14 -7.32
C ASP A 69 -20.79 -16.06 -8.09
N ARG A 70 -20.58 -14.98 -8.85
CA ARG A 70 -19.31 -14.72 -9.57
C ARG A 70 -18.14 -14.57 -8.59
N GLU A 71 -18.30 -13.78 -7.54
CA GLU A 71 -17.25 -13.64 -6.51
C GLU A 71 -16.89 -14.99 -5.89
N THR A 72 -17.90 -15.82 -5.59
CA THR A 72 -17.70 -17.16 -5.04
C THR A 72 -16.92 -18.04 -6.01
N ALA A 73 -17.30 -18.06 -7.29
CA ALA A 73 -16.61 -18.83 -8.33
C ALA A 73 -15.14 -18.41 -8.49
N VAL A 74 -14.86 -17.10 -8.50
CA VAL A 74 -13.50 -16.57 -8.59
C VAL A 74 -12.68 -16.94 -7.35
N ARG A 75 -13.25 -16.79 -6.14
CA ARG A 75 -12.60 -17.22 -4.89
C ARG A 75 -12.26 -18.71 -4.89
N LEU A 76 -13.17 -19.57 -5.36
CA LEU A 76 -12.92 -21.00 -5.47
C LEU A 76 -11.78 -21.31 -6.46
N ALA A 77 -11.74 -20.65 -7.62
CA ALA A 77 -10.64 -20.80 -8.57
C ALA A 77 -9.30 -20.36 -7.97
N LEU A 78 -9.28 -19.30 -7.16
CA LEU A 78 -8.07 -18.80 -6.49
C LEU A 78 -7.53 -19.77 -5.42
N LEU A 79 -8.33 -20.67 -4.86
CA LEU A 79 -7.85 -21.71 -3.94
C LEU A 79 -6.90 -22.71 -4.62
N ASP A 80 -7.04 -22.87 -5.93
CA ASP A 80 -6.20 -23.75 -6.76
C ASP A 80 -4.95 -23.05 -7.30
N ALA A 81 -4.75 -21.78 -6.98
CA ALA A 81 -3.56 -21.06 -7.42
C ALA A 81 -2.28 -21.53 -6.69
N VAL A 82 -1.22 -21.68 -7.47
CA VAL A 82 0.18 -21.70 -7.03
C VAL A 82 0.76 -20.33 -7.38
N LEU A 83 1.43 -19.66 -6.43
CA LEU A 83 1.63 -18.21 -6.53
C LEU A 83 2.91 -17.81 -7.30
N GLY A 84 3.56 -18.77 -7.95
CA GLY A 84 4.74 -18.56 -8.79
C GLY A 84 5.80 -17.72 -8.12
N GLN A 85 6.17 -16.58 -8.72
CA GLN A 85 7.17 -15.67 -8.15
C GLN A 85 6.90 -15.28 -6.69
N HIS A 86 5.63 -15.22 -6.27
CA HIS A 86 5.26 -14.79 -4.93
C HIS A 86 5.38 -15.92 -3.89
N ASP A 87 5.61 -17.16 -4.33
CA ASP A 87 6.04 -18.26 -3.45
C ASP A 87 7.57 -18.21 -3.18
N ALA A 88 8.33 -17.34 -3.86
CA ALA A 88 9.81 -17.30 -3.79
C ALA A 88 10.40 -17.10 -2.37
N PRO A 89 9.86 -16.24 -1.47
CA PRO A 89 10.41 -16.11 -0.12
C PRO A 89 10.42 -17.43 0.64
N TRP A 90 9.37 -18.24 0.48
CA TRP A 90 9.33 -19.56 1.08
C TRP A 90 10.18 -20.57 0.33
N LEU A 91 10.17 -20.58 -0.99
CA LEU A 91 11.02 -21.48 -1.76
C LEU A 91 12.50 -21.28 -1.40
N ALA A 92 12.93 -20.04 -1.15
CA ALA A 92 14.28 -19.75 -0.67
C ALA A 92 14.59 -20.35 0.72
N SER A 93 13.58 -20.51 1.59
CA SER A 93 13.76 -21.05 2.93
C SER A 93 13.66 -22.58 3.01
N VAL A 94 13.05 -23.25 2.01
CA VAL A 94 12.84 -24.71 2.04
C VAL A 94 13.48 -25.48 0.89
N ALA A 95 13.91 -24.83 -0.19
CA ALA A 95 14.57 -25.51 -1.29
C ALA A 95 16.07 -25.64 -1.00
N ASP A 96 16.56 -26.88 -0.89
CA ASP A 96 17.98 -27.21 -0.63
C ASP A 96 18.62 -28.04 -1.75
N GLY A 97 17.93 -28.27 -2.87
CA GLY A 97 18.49 -28.98 -4.02
C GLY A 97 17.45 -29.77 -4.81
N SER A 98 17.92 -30.67 -5.68
CA SER A 98 17.09 -31.47 -6.60
C SER A 98 16.26 -32.56 -5.91
N GLU A 99 16.60 -32.94 -4.69
CA GLU A 99 15.93 -34.04 -3.95
C GLU A 99 14.57 -33.62 -3.35
N ASP A 100 14.26 -32.32 -3.35
CA ASP A 100 13.09 -31.84 -2.63
C ASP A 100 11.76 -31.96 -3.38
N GLY A 101 11.80 -32.32 -4.66
CA GLY A 101 10.64 -32.33 -5.55
C GLY A 101 10.10 -30.93 -5.84
N LEU A 102 10.82 -29.87 -5.47
CA LEU A 102 10.42 -28.47 -5.66
C LEU A 102 11.01 -27.84 -6.92
N ALA A 103 11.87 -28.54 -7.67
CA ALA A 103 12.54 -28.00 -8.85
C ALA A 103 11.58 -27.36 -9.86
N GLY A 104 10.42 -28.00 -10.10
CA GLY A 104 9.38 -27.44 -10.97
C GLY A 104 8.77 -26.14 -10.42
N LEU A 105 8.47 -26.07 -9.13
CA LEU A 105 7.95 -24.85 -8.49
C LEU A 105 8.97 -23.72 -8.49
N VAL A 106 10.25 -24.05 -8.28
CA VAL A 106 11.36 -23.08 -8.39
C VAL A 106 11.48 -22.57 -9.82
N ALA A 107 11.35 -23.44 -10.82
CA ALA A 107 11.37 -23.03 -12.22
C ALA A 107 10.21 -22.09 -12.55
N VAL A 108 8.98 -22.41 -12.13
CA VAL A 108 7.81 -21.53 -12.29
C VAL A 108 8.03 -20.20 -11.57
N ALA A 109 8.50 -20.20 -10.32
CA ALA A 109 8.73 -18.97 -9.57
C ALA A 109 9.78 -18.04 -10.20
N ARG A 110 10.73 -18.60 -10.96
CA ARG A 110 11.73 -17.83 -11.70
C ARG A 110 11.21 -17.30 -13.04
N ALA A 111 10.25 -17.98 -13.66
CA ALA A 111 9.84 -17.69 -15.04
C ALA A 111 8.46 -17.04 -15.15
N ALA A 112 7.55 -17.23 -14.19
CA ALA A 112 6.13 -16.91 -14.34
C ALA A 112 5.46 -16.38 -13.06
N GLY A 113 4.25 -15.84 -13.25
CA GLY A 113 3.33 -15.44 -12.20
C GLY A 113 2.55 -16.64 -11.65
N TRP A 114 1.29 -16.40 -11.28
CA TRP A 114 0.44 -17.45 -10.70
C TRP A 114 0.11 -18.53 -11.72
N CYS A 115 -0.06 -19.77 -11.27
CA CYS A 115 -0.50 -20.85 -12.14
C CYS A 115 -1.54 -21.76 -11.47
N TRP A 116 -2.39 -22.36 -12.30
CA TRP A 116 -3.45 -23.28 -11.92
C TRP A 116 -3.17 -24.63 -12.57
N PRO A 117 -2.54 -25.56 -11.84
CA PRO A 117 -2.22 -26.87 -12.36
C PRO A 117 -3.43 -27.80 -12.28
N TYR A 118 -3.93 -28.24 -13.44
CA TYR A 118 -4.96 -29.27 -13.56
C TYR A 118 -4.37 -30.54 -14.18
N GLU A 119 -5.09 -31.65 -14.02
CA GLU A 119 -4.67 -32.99 -14.49
C GLU A 119 -4.23 -33.02 -15.96
N LYS A 120 -4.85 -32.20 -16.82
CA LYS A 120 -4.67 -32.25 -18.28
C LYS A 120 -4.15 -30.94 -18.89
N ALA A 121 -4.02 -29.89 -18.09
CA ALA A 121 -3.65 -28.55 -18.55
C ALA A 121 -3.14 -27.72 -17.39
N VAL A 122 -2.31 -26.71 -17.69
CA VAL A 122 -1.91 -25.70 -16.71
C VAL A 122 -2.26 -24.34 -17.30
N VAL A 123 -2.95 -23.51 -16.52
CA VAL A 123 -3.12 -22.09 -16.85
C VAL A 123 -2.03 -21.32 -16.12
N ILE A 124 -1.31 -20.46 -16.84
CA ILE A 124 -0.19 -19.67 -16.30
C ILE A 124 -0.47 -18.21 -16.59
N ALA A 125 -0.36 -17.38 -15.56
CA ALA A 125 -0.33 -15.92 -15.70
C ALA A 125 1.12 -15.46 -15.88
N GLU A 126 1.32 -14.48 -16.76
CA GLU A 126 2.60 -13.79 -16.89
C GLU A 126 2.97 -13.05 -15.59
N ARG A 127 4.22 -12.61 -15.51
CA ARG A 127 4.66 -11.73 -14.41
C ARG A 127 4.12 -10.31 -14.63
N PRO A 128 3.90 -9.52 -13.57
CA PRO A 128 3.63 -8.10 -13.75
C PRO A 128 4.72 -7.45 -14.60
N ALA A 129 4.32 -6.65 -15.58
CA ALA A 129 5.21 -5.84 -16.40
C ALA A 129 5.68 -4.59 -15.64
N GLU A 130 4.83 -4.05 -14.77
CA GLU A 130 5.12 -2.88 -13.95
C GLU A 130 4.75 -3.14 -12.48
N LEU A 131 5.58 -2.66 -11.55
CA LEU A 131 5.36 -2.72 -10.12
C LEU A 131 6.01 -1.50 -9.45
N HIS A 132 5.18 -0.60 -8.93
CA HIS A 132 5.58 0.63 -8.25
C HIS A 132 5.13 0.60 -6.79
N ARG A 133 6.04 1.02 -5.90
CA ARG A 133 5.86 0.88 -4.47
C ARG A 133 6.44 2.07 -3.73
N ASP A 134 5.85 2.39 -2.58
CA ASP A 134 6.43 3.33 -1.64
C ASP A 134 7.58 2.69 -0.84
N GLU A 135 8.24 3.49 0.00
CA GLU A 135 9.35 3.03 0.87
C GLU A 135 8.93 1.93 1.86
N ALA A 136 7.63 1.86 2.19
CA ALA A 136 7.05 0.80 3.03
C ALA A 136 6.68 -0.47 2.26
N GLY A 137 6.91 -0.51 0.93
CA GLY A 137 6.61 -1.64 0.06
C GLY A 137 5.13 -1.79 -0.32
N ARG A 138 4.30 -0.78 -0.05
CA ARG A 138 2.89 -0.75 -0.47
C ARG A 138 2.79 -0.29 -1.92
N LEU A 139 1.75 -0.72 -2.65
CA LEU A 139 1.53 -0.24 -4.01
C LEU A 139 1.31 1.27 -4.02
N ASP A 140 2.06 1.98 -4.84
CA ASP A 140 1.99 3.45 -4.90
C ASP A 140 2.43 3.97 -6.27
N ARG A 141 1.55 4.73 -6.92
CA ARG A 141 1.85 5.51 -8.13
C ARG A 141 0.78 6.57 -8.37
N GLY A 142 1.20 7.81 -8.62
CA GLY A 142 0.29 8.95 -8.82
C GLY A 142 -0.11 9.25 -10.26
N ASP A 143 0.57 8.65 -11.25
CA ASP A 143 0.45 8.98 -12.68
C ASP A 143 0.13 7.75 -13.56
N GLY A 144 -0.30 6.65 -12.96
CA GLY A 144 -0.57 5.41 -13.67
C GLY A 144 -0.78 4.21 -12.75
N PRO A 145 -0.83 2.98 -13.31
CA PRO A 145 -1.02 1.79 -12.51
C PRO A 145 0.19 1.51 -11.63
N ALA A 146 -0.07 1.24 -10.35
CA ALA A 146 0.97 0.79 -9.41
C ALA A 146 1.37 -0.67 -9.67
N LEU A 147 0.51 -1.45 -10.32
CA LEU A 147 0.78 -2.80 -10.80
C LEU A 147 0.11 -2.99 -12.16
N ALA A 148 0.84 -3.47 -13.17
CA ALA A 148 0.25 -3.78 -14.48
C ALA A 148 0.72 -5.14 -14.98
N PHE A 149 -0.20 -5.93 -15.51
CA PHE A 149 0.08 -7.18 -16.20
C PHE A 149 0.00 -7.00 -17.72
N PRO A 150 0.74 -7.81 -18.51
CA PRO A 150 0.73 -7.72 -19.97
C PRO A 150 -0.64 -7.95 -20.64
N ASP A 151 -1.57 -8.59 -19.93
CA ASP A 151 -2.93 -8.88 -20.39
C ASP A 151 -3.91 -7.71 -20.16
N GLY A 152 -3.44 -6.60 -19.61
CA GLY A 152 -4.23 -5.41 -19.32
C GLY A 152 -4.84 -5.37 -17.92
N PHE A 153 -4.70 -6.42 -17.10
CA PHE A 153 -5.08 -6.33 -15.70
C PHE A 153 -4.14 -5.37 -14.95
N ALA A 154 -4.72 -4.39 -14.26
CA ALA A 154 -3.95 -3.36 -13.57
C ALA A 154 -4.58 -2.98 -12.22
N LEU A 155 -3.74 -2.60 -11.26
CA LEU A 155 -4.15 -2.06 -9.97
C LEU A 155 -3.55 -0.67 -9.77
N TYR A 156 -4.41 0.24 -9.34
CA TYR A 156 -4.08 1.63 -9.04
C TYR A 156 -4.12 1.82 -7.53
N ALA A 157 -3.12 2.52 -7.00
CA ALA A 157 -3.02 2.77 -5.58
C ALA A 157 -2.22 4.02 -5.28
N TRP A 158 -2.64 4.76 -4.26
CA TRP A 158 -1.93 5.90 -3.69
C TRP A 158 -1.52 5.56 -2.25
N ARG A 159 -0.21 5.46 -1.98
CA ARG A 159 0.37 5.11 -0.67
C ARG A 159 -0.26 3.86 -0.04
N GLY A 160 -0.53 2.85 -0.86
CA GLY A 160 -1.18 1.59 -0.48
C GLY A 160 -2.70 1.60 -0.47
N MET A 161 -3.36 2.76 -0.61
CA MET A 161 -4.82 2.86 -0.69
C MET A 161 -5.29 2.63 -2.13
N PRO A 162 -6.18 1.65 -2.39
CA PRO A 162 -6.71 1.40 -3.72
C PRO A 162 -7.54 2.56 -4.25
N VAL A 163 -7.18 3.09 -5.42
CA VAL A 163 -7.93 4.16 -6.09
C VAL A 163 -8.47 3.71 -7.44
N PRO A 164 -9.58 4.28 -7.95
CA PRO A 164 -10.00 4.07 -9.33
C PRO A 164 -8.96 4.59 -10.33
N ALA A 165 -8.86 3.98 -11.51
CA ALA A 165 -7.96 4.48 -12.58
C ALA A 165 -8.30 5.94 -12.95
N ALA A 166 -9.58 6.20 -13.20
CA ALA A 166 -10.08 7.53 -13.56
C ALA A 166 -9.89 8.59 -12.46
N PHE A 167 -9.65 8.19 -11.21
CA PHE A 167 -9.38 9.13 -10.13
C PHE A 167 -8.01 9.80 -10.31
N LEU A 168 -6.99 9.07 -10.77
CA LEU A 168 -5.66 9.63 -10.99
C LEU A 168 -5.65 10.66 -12.14
N ASP A 169 -6.37 10.37 -13.22
CA ASP A 169 -6.48 11.28 -14.38
C ASP A 169 -7.12 12.63 -13.98
N GLN A 170 -8.00 12.63 -12.98
CA GLN A 170 -8.69 13.82 -12.49
C GLN A 170 -7.85 14.67 -11.52
N LEU A 171 -6.73 14.15 -11.00
CA LEU A 171 -5.92 14.85 -10.00
C LEU A 171 -5.34 16.17 -10.54
N GLY A 172 -5.02 16.24 -11.83
CA GLY A 172 -4.50 17.45 -12.47
C GLY A 172 -5.53 18.58 -12.66
N GLU A 173 -6.83 18.27 -12.55
CA GLU A 173 -7.95 19.20 -12.77
C GLU A 173 -8.69 19.54 -11.47
N LEU A 174 -8.10 19.21 -10.31
CA LEU A 174 -8.73 19.45 -9.02
C LEU A 174 -9.02 20.94 -8.79
N THR A 175 -10.12 21.19 -8.09
CA THR A 175 -10.50 22.51 -7.58
C THR A 175 -10.85 22.38 -6.10
N PRO A 176 -10.75 23.45 -5.29
CA PRO A 176 -11.11 23.39 -3.88
C PRO A 176 -12.55 22.92 -3.64
N ASP A 177 -13.48 23.30 -4.52
CA ASP A 177 -14.88 22.88 -4.44
C ASP A 177 -15.05 21.38 -4.71
N ARG A 178 -14.36 20.83 -5.73
CA ARG A 178 -14.37 19.39 -6.01
C ARG A 178 -13.82 18.59 -4.84
N ILE A 179 -12.72 19.05 -4.23
CA ILE A 179 -12.11 18.42 -3.06
C ILE A 179 -13.09 18.46 -1.87
N ARG A 180 -13.72 19.62 -1.63
CA ARG A 180 -14.68 19.80 -0.52
C ARG A 180 -15.94 18.92 -0.66
N THR A 181 -16.40 18.70 -1.88
CA THR A 181 -17.63 17.96 -2.19
C THR A 181 -17.42 16.47 -2.43
N GLU A 182 -16.17 15.98 -2.46
CA GLU A 182 -15.89 14.55 -2.55
C GLU A 182 -16.40 13.83 -1.31
N GLU A 183 -17.32 12.87 -1.47
CA GLU A 183 -17.97 12.19 -0.34
C GLU A 183 -17.04 11.17 0.33
N ASN A 184 -16.15 10.54 -0.44
CA ASN A 184 -15.23 9.56 0.10
C ASN A 184 -14.04 10.26 0.79
N ALA A 185 -14.02 10.21 2.12
CA ALA A 185 -12.98 10.80 2.96
C ALA A 185 -11.56 10.38 2.58
N GLU A 186 -11.35 9.11 2.21
CA GLU A 186 -10.03 8.60 1.80
C GLU A 186 -9.59 9.19 0.46
N LEU A 187 -10.50 9.30 -0.52
CA LEU A 187 -10.19 9.94 -1.80
C LEU A 187 -9.95 11.43 -1.62
N ARG A 188 -10.78 12.12 -0.84
CA ARG A 188 -10.61 13.54 -0.52
C ARG A 188 -9.27 13.83 0.14
N ARG A 189 -8.81 12.96 1.03
CA ARG A 189 -7.47 13.08 1.64
C ARG A 189 -6.36 12.97 0.59
N VAL A 190 -6.47 12.03 -0.35
CA VAL A 190 -5.52 11.93 -1.46
C VAL A 190 -5.55 13.18 -2.34
N MET A 191 -6.75 13.70 -2.63
CA MET A 191 -6.88 14.94 -3.40
C MET A 191 -6.21 16.12 -2.67
N LEU A 192 -6.40 16.28 -1.36
CA LEU A 192 -5.74 17.32 -0.56
C LEU A 192 -4.21 17.16 -0.57
N GLU A 193 -3.71 15.93 -0.39
CA GLU A 193 -2.28 15.63 -0.43
C GLU A 193 -1.66 15.91 -1.81
N HIS A 194 -2.37 15.61 -2.90
CA HIS A 194 -1.93 15.91 -4.26
C HIS A 194 -2.01 17.41 -4.59
N TYR A 195 -3.10 18.07 -4.18
CA TYR A 195 -3.35 19.48 -4.49
C TYR A 195 -2.40 20.44 -3.78
N GLY A 196 -1.94 20.04 -2.59
CA GLY A 196 -1.20 20.91 -1.68
C GLY A 196 -2.15 21.62 -0.71
N TYR A 197 -1.82 21.53 0.59
CA TYR A 197 -2.61 22.18 1.64
C TYR A 197 -2.50 23.70 1.58
N ASP A 198 -1.35 24.23 1.19
CA ASP A 198 -1.08 25.65 0.96
C ASP A 198 -2.05 26.22 -0.09
N ARG A 199 -2.04 25.62 -1.29
CA ARG A 199 -2.91 26.03 -2.38
C ARG A 199 -4.38 25.87 -2.04
N TYR A 200 -4.73 24.78 -1.37
CA TYR A 200 -6.12 24.56 -0.94
C TYR A 200 -6.58 25.63 0.04
N LEU A 201 -5.79 25.96 1.07
CA LEU A 201 -6.17 26.96 2.08
C LEU A 201 -6.34 28.35 1.47
N ASP A 202 -5.43 28.75 0.58
CA ASP A 202 -5.50 30.04 -0.12
C ASP A 202 -6.73 30.14 -1.03
N GLU A 203 -7.01 29.08 -1.82
CA GLU A 203 -8.07 29.12 -2.82
C GLU A 203 -9.46 28.73 -2.28
N SER A 204 -9.54 28.03 -1.14
CA SER A 204 -10.82 27.64 -0.51
C SER A 204 -11.47 28.76 0.30
N GLY A 205 -10.75 29.85 0.56
CA GLY A 205 -11.19 30.92 1.46
C GLY A 205 -11.16 30.53 2.93
N ALA A 206 -10.40 29.49 3.29
CA ALA A 206 -10.20 29.08 4.68
C ALA A 206 -9.68 30.26 5.52
N GLN A 207 -10.12 30.33 6.77
CA GLN A 207 -9.70 31.38 7.70
C GLN A 207 -8.82 30.77 8.79
N PRO A 208 -7.74 31.45 9.19
CA PRO A 208 -6.93 31.01 10.31
C PRO A 208 -7.75 31.04 11.59
N VAL A 209 -7.66 29.99 12.40
CA VAL A 209 -8.38 29.85 13.68
C VAL A 209 -7.57 30.36 14.87
N HIS A 210 -6.24 30.39 14.76
CA HIS A 210 -5.35 30.95 15.77
C HIS A 210 -4.03 31.41 15.13
N ARG A 211 -3.39 32.43 15.70
CA ARG A 211 -2.05 32.87 15.30
C ARG A 211 -1.27 33.32 16.53
N ASP A 212 -0.04 32.86 16.66
CA ASP A 212 0.90 33.33 17.67
C ASP A 212 2.33 33.35 17.11
N GLU A 213 3.32 33.54 17.98
CA GLU A 213 4.74 33.60 17.61
C GLU A 213 5.33 32.27 17.09
N THR A 214 4.63 31.15 17.26
CA THR A 214 5.06 29.82 16.79
C THR A 214 4.51 29.47 15.41
N GLY A 215 3.44 30.15 14.96
CA GLY A 215 2.86 29.91 13.65
C GLY A 215 1.39 30.31 13.52
N VAL A 216 0.74 29.79 12.47
CA VAL A 216 -0.69 29.98 12.19
C VAL A 216 -1.40 28.63 12.20
N LEU A 217 -2.48 28.53 12.96
CA LEU A 217 -3.34 27.35 12.98
C LEU A 217 -4.49 27.57 12.00
N TRP A 218 -4.69 26.60 11.12
CA TRP A 218 -5.72 26.58 10.10
C TRP A 218 -6.68 25.43 10.37
N ARG A 219 -7.98 25.64 10.12
CA ARG A 219 -9.01 24.61 10.20
C ARG A 219 -9.88 24.66 8.94
N ILE A 220 -10.07 23.50 8.34
CA ILE A 220 -11.00 23.26 7.26
C ILE A 220 -12.06 22.31 7.79
N ASP A 221 -13.30 22.78 7.90
CA ASP A 221 -14.43 21.91 8.25
C ASP A 221 -14.87 21.13 7.02
N LEU A 222 -14.93 19.81 7.15
CA LEU A 222 -15.37 18.89 6.10
C LEU A 222 -16.75 18.36 6.47
N VAL A 223 -17.64 18.28 5.48
CA VAL A 223 -18.98 17.73 5.69
C VAL A 223 -18.85 16.22 5.92
N ASP A 224 -19.51 15.74 6.97
CA ASP A 224 -19.53 14.32 7.38
C ASP A 224 -18.15 13.68 7.61
N ASP A 225 -17.14 14.49 7.96
CA ASP A 225 -15.78 14.01 8.25
C ASP A 225 -15.09 14.84 9.33
N GLU A 226 -13.97 14.32 9.83
CA GLU A 226 -13.14 14.99 10.82
C GLU A 226 -12.47 16.24 10.22
N PRO A 227 -12.48 17.39 10.91
CA PRO A 227 -11.94 18.62 10.37
C PRO A 227 -10.45 18.49 10.07
N VAL A 228 -10.04 19.19 9.01
CA VAL A 228 -8.65 19.25 8.60
C VAL A 228 -7.93 20.38 9.31
N VAL A 229 -7.09 20.06 10.31
CA VAL A 229 -6.32 21.04 11.08
C VAL A 229 -4.84 20.99 10.71
N MET A 230 -4.27 22.14 10.37
CA MET A 230 -2.90 22.31 9.90
C MET A 230 -2.23 23.43 10.66
N VAL A 231 -0.93 23.30 10.95
CA VAL A 231 -0.11 24.42 11.43
C VAL A 231 0.85 24.85 10.32
N GLU A 232 0.81 26.14 10.00
CA GLU A 232 1.74 26.84 9.11
C GLU A 232 2.90 27.36 9.95
N VAL A 233 4.11 26.92 9.65
CA VAL A 233 5.35 27.35 10.30
C VAL A 233 6.37 27.78 9.25
N VAL A 234 7.08 28.87 9.52
CA VAL A 234 8.21 29.28 8.69
C VAL A 234 9.47 28.74 9.34
N ASN A 235 10.27 28.00 8.58
CA ASN A 235 11.53 27.45 9.09
C ASN A 235 12.47 28.58 9.48
N SER A 236 12.96 28.59 10.71
CA SER A 236 13.85 29.64 11.21
C SER A 236 15.22 29.63 10.50
N THR A 237 15.66 28.45 10.05
CA THR A 237 16.92 28.28 9.33
C THR A 237 16.71 28.58 7.85
N PRO A 238 17.39 29.59 7.28
CA PRO A 238 17.35 29.84 5.85
C PRO A 238 17.95 28.65 5.09
N GLU A 239 17.35 28.35 3.95
CA GLU A 239 17.90 27.43 2.95
C GLU A 239 19.28 27.96 2.46
N PRO A 240 20.09 27.13 1.78
CA PRO A 240 21.42 27.54 1.30
C PRO A 240 21.42 28.80 0.40
N ASP A 241 20.28 29.17 -0.16
CA ASP A 241 20.06 30.36 -0.99
C ASP A 241 19.57 31.59 -0.19
N GLY A 242 19.41 31.48 1.13
CA GLY A 242 18.95 32.54 2.01
C GLY A 242 17.43 32.66 2.14
N THR A 243 16.65 31.79 1.50
CA THR A 243 15.18 31.81 1.57
C THR A 243 14.66 30.99 2.76
N HIS A 244 13.51 31.38 3.30
CA HIS A 244 12.83 30.62 4.35
C HIS A 244 11.70 29.79 3.72
N ARG A 245 11.59 28.53 4.10
CA ARG A 245 10.49 27.66 3.66
C ARG A 245 9.33 27.69 4.64
N THR A 246 8.12 27.83 4.11
CA THR A 246 6.88 27.61 4.85
C THR A 246 6.53 26.12 4.80
N TYR A 247 6.30 25.54 5.96
CA TYR A 247 5.85 24.16 6.14
C TYR A 247 4.42 24.15 6.66
N TRP A 248 3.63 23.22 6.12
CA TRP A 248 2.24 22.99 6.51
C TRP A 248 2.14 21.60 7.11
N LEU A 249 2.03 21.53 8.43
CA LEU A 249 2.07 20.27 9.17
C LEU A 249 0.68 19.88 9.65
N ARG A 250 0.27 18.65 9.35
CA ARG A 250 -0.98 18.08 9.83
C ARG A 250 -0.90 17.87 11.34
N VAL A 251 -1.90 18.34 12.08
CA VAL A 251 -1.99 18.19 13.55
C VAL A 251 -3.34 17.57 13.95
N PRO A 252 -3.48 17.10 15.21
CA PRO A 252 -4.75 16.57 15.69
C PRO A 252 -5.90 17.57 15.53
N PRO A 253 -7.11 17.10 15.27
CA PRO A 253 -8.26 17.98 14.99
C PRO A 253 -8.76 18.73 16.23
N ARG A 254 -8.38 18.24 17.42
CA ARG A 254 -8.70 18.87 18.70
C ARG A 254 -7.77 20.03 19.06
N THR A 255 -6.67 20.23 18.31
CA THR A 255 -5.71 21.31 18.52
C THR A 255 -6.39 22.67 18.44
N ARG A 256 -6.06 23.57 19.37
CA ARG A 256 -6.71 24.87 19.57
C ARG A 256 -5.79 26.06 19.32
N THR A 257 -4.48 25.90 19.49
CA THR A 257 -3.49 26.97 19.29
C THR A 257 -2.38 26.53 18.34
N ALA A 258 -1.70 27.51 17.72
CA ALA A 258 -0.56 27.22 16.85
C ALA A 258 0.56 26.55 17.66
N ARG A 259 0.88 27.06 18.86
CA ARG A 259 1.85 26.45 19.78
C ARG A 259 1.56 24.98 20.09
N GLU A 260 0.31 24.63 20.37
CA GLU A 260 -0.08 23.23 20.63
C GLU A 260 0.17 22.35 19.40
N GLY A 261 -0.15 22.86 18.21
CA GLY A 261 0.12 22.15 16.95
C GLY A 261 1.61 21.93 16.71
N VAL A 262 2.44 22.97 16.86
CA VAL A 262 3.88 22.86 16.69
C VAL A 262 4.49 21.91 17.73
N ALA A 263 4.13 22.06 19.01
CA ALA A 263 4.61 21.18 20.08
C ALA A 263 4.33 19.70 19.78
N TRP A 264 3.11 19.40 19.30
CA TRP A 264 2.72 18.05 18.91
C TRP A 264 3.60 17.46 17.80
N THR A 265 4.03 18.26 16.83
CA THR A 265 4.91 17.78 15.75
C THR A 265 6.29 17.34 16.24
N PHE A 266 6.70 17.79 17.44
CA PHE A 266 7.92 17.36 18.13
C PHE A 266 7.65 16.30 19.22
N GLY A 267 6.41 15.84 19.38
CA GLY A 267 6.03 14.89 20.44
C GLY A 267 6.04 15.50 21.84
N LEU A 268 5.84 16.82 21.96
CA LEU A 268 5.86 17.57 23.22
C LEU A 268 4.49 18.16 23.55
N ASP A 269 4.26 18.43 24.83
CA ASP A 269 3.14 19.25 25.29
C ASP A 269 3.42 20.74 25.09
N ALA A 270 2.37 21.52 24.85
CA ALA A 270 2.46 22.95 24.58
C ALA A 270 3.15 23.76 25.70
N GLU A 271 3.01 23.34 26.96
CA GLU A 271 3.62 23.99 28.13
C GLU A 271 5.14 23.72 28.22
N THR A 272 5.58 22.58 27.70
CA THR A 272 6.98 22.15 27.70
C THR A 272 7.72 22.66 26.45
N TYR A 273 6.98 22.98 25.39
CA TYR A 273 7.53 23.49 24.16
C TYR A 273 8.03 24.94 24.31
N VAL A 274 9.34 25.09 24.40
CA VAL A 274 10.03 26.38 24.35
C VAL A 274 10.70 26.48 22.99
N PRO A 275 10.16 27.26 22.04
CA PRO A 275 10.86 27.52 20.79
C PRO A 275 12.15 28.27 21.12
N GLU A 276 13.29 27.77 20.64
CA GLU A 276 14.54 28.52 20.69
C GLU A 276 14.35 29.79 19.85
N ARG A 277 14.07 30.91 20.52
CA ARG A 277 14.20 32.23 19.92
C ARG A 277 15.68 32.52 19.80
N GLU A 278 16.21 32.53 18.58
CA GLU A 278 17.43 33.27 18.29
C GLU A 278 17.20 34.20 17.08
N THR A 279 17.62 35.43 17.31
CA THR A 279 17.48 36.70 16.56
C THR A 279 17.31 36.66 15.06
#